data_AF-A0A5P0YY74-F1
#
_entry.id   AF-A0A5P0YY74-F1
#
_cell.length_a   1.000
_cell.length_b   1.000
_cell.length_c   1.000
_cell.angle_alpha   90.00
_cell.angle_beta   90.00
_cell.angle_gamma   90.00
#
_symmetry.space_group_name_H-M   'P 1'
#
loop_
_entity.id
_entity.type
_entity.pdbx_description
1 polymer ?
#
loop_
_entity_poly.entity_id
_entity_poly.type
_entity_poly.pdbx_seq_one_letter_code
_entity_poly.pdbx_strand_id
1 'polypeptide(L)'
;MSESPYVTPEYGVHPATHGVDPVVAALGELGTPVERLSTRSIGLEGPHVLWLVLDGAMDLFAVGTTRAGHWHHLGRLTPGTLLLGPTEGPEHTLVGRPLDGCRLRRIELHALPAP
;
A
#
# COMPACT_ATOMS: atom_id res chain seq x y z
N MET A 1 12.98 7.84 43.19
CA MET A 1 13.36 7.39 41.85
C MET A 1 12.43 6.24 41.51
N SER A 2 11.36 6.53 40.75
CA SER A 2 10.40 5.52 40.28
C SER A 2 10.78 5.16 38.85
N GLU A 3 11.31 3.96 38.64
CA GLU A 3 11.44 3.38 37.30
C GLU A 3 10.03 2.99 36.82
N SER A 4 9.58 3.69 35.78
CA SER A 4 8.44 3.26 34.97
C SER A 4 8.97 2.24 33.96
N PRO A 5 8.54 0.97 33.99
CA PRO A 5 8.89 0.06 32.92
C PRO A 5 8.02 0.45 31.71
N TYR A 6 8.62 1.17 30.76
CA TYR A 6 8.08 1.23 29.41
C TYR A 6 8.10 -0.21 28.88
N VAL A 7 6.93 -0.83 28.86
CA VAL A 7 6.68 -2.05 28.09
C VAL A 7 6.86 -1.66 26.63
N THR A 8 8.00 -2.03 26.05
CA THR A 8 8.22 -1.91 24.61
C THR A 8 7.14 -2.74 23.92
N PRO A 9 6.32 -2.18 23.02
CA PRO A 9 5.46 -3.01 22.20
C PRO A 9 6.38 -3.87 21.35
N GLU A 10 6.42 -5.15 21.67
CA GLU A 10 7.04 -6.16 20.83
C GLU A 10 6.20 -6.16 19.57
N TYR A 11 6.63 -5.43 18.55
CA TYR A 11 6.14 -5.62 17.19
C TYR A 11 6.48 -7.07 16.87
N GLY A 12 5.50 -7.95 17.11
CA GLY A 12 5.63 -9.36 16.87
C GLY A 12 6.07 -9.54 15.43
N VAL A 13 7.35 -9.87 15.24
CA VAL A 13 7.79 -10.51 14.01
C VAL A 13 7.13 -11.87 14.06
N HIS A 14 5.91 -11.94 13.53
CA HIS A 14 5.25 -13.22 13.32
C HIS A 14 6.19 -14.05 12.44
N PRO A 15 6.64 -15.22 12.90
CA PRO A 15 7.47 -16.08 12.07
C PRO A 15 6.68 -16.35 10.79
N ALA A 16 7.27 -15.98 9.65
CA ALA A 16 6.70 -16.20 8.34
C ALA A 16 6.54 -17.72 8.15
N THR A 17 5.36 -18.22 8.50
CA THR A 17 4.92 -19.55 8.10
C THR A 17 4.82 -19.47 6.58
N HIS A 18 5.38 -20.43 5.84
CA HIS A 18 5.35 -20.50 4.37
C HIS A 18 3.92 -20.71 3.80
N GLY A 19 2.89 -20.16 4.44
CA GLY A 19 1.52 -20.06 3.96
C GLY A 19 1.30 -18.75 3.22
N VAL A 20 0.16 -18.67 2.54
CA VAL A 20 -0.30 -17.43 1.90
C VAL A 20 -0.35 -16.32 2.94
N ASP A 21 0.19 -15.15 2.61
CA ASP A 21 0.14 -13.96 3.46
C ASP A 21 -1.31 -13.73 3.96
N PRO A 22 -1.51 -13.55 5.28
CA PRO A 22 -2.86 -13.49 5.85
C PRO A 22 -3.68 -12.30 5.34
N VAL A 23 -3.03 -11.19 4.99
CA VAL A 23 -3.69 -10.01 4.41
C VAL A 23 -4.14 -10.33 2.99
N VAL A 24 -3.29 -10.98 2.20
CA VAL A 24 -3.65 -11.46 0.86
C VAL A 24 -4.77 -12.49 0.91
N ALA A 25 -4.73 -13.41 1.88
CA ALA A 25 -5.77 -14.42 2.07
C ALA A 25 -7.13 -13.78 2.43
N ALA A 26 -7.13 -12.76 3.29
CA ALA A 26 -8.37 -12.12 3.76
C ALA A 26 -8.96 -11.12 2.77
N LEU A 27 -8.11 -10.35 2.07
CA LEU A 27 -8.54 -9.18 1.29
C LEU A 27 -8.28 -9.33 -0.21
N GLY A 28 -7.57 -10.38 -0.65
CA GLY A 28 -7.10 -10.50 -2.03
C GLY A 28 -8.19 -10.75 -3.08
N GLU A 29 -9.39 -11.10 -2.63
CA GLU A 29 -10.57 -11.26 -3.47
C GLU A 29 -11.47 -10.01 -3.49
N LEU A 30 -11.25 -9.06 -2.59
CA LEU A 30 -12.02 -7.81 -2.52
C LEU A 30 -11.56 -6.80 -3.58
N GLY A 31 -12.49 -5.92 -3.95
CA GLY A 31 -12.23 -4.85 -4.89
C GLY A 31 -11.92 -5.32 -6.32
N THR A 32 -11.42 -4.41 -7.15
CA THR A 32 -11.16 -4.67 -8.56
C THR A 32 -9.67 -4.95 -8.82
N PRO A 33 -9.33 -5.91 -9.68
CA PRO A 33 -7.95 -6.11 -10.11
C PRO A 33 -7.50 -4.94 -10.99
N VAL A 34 -6.24 -4.55 -10.86
CA VAL A 34 -5.64 -3.49 -11.70
C VAL A 34 -4.92 -4.16 -12.87
N GLU A 35 -5.65 -4.36 -13.97
CA GLU A 35 -5.22 -5.20 -15.10
C GLU A 35 -4.22 -4.53 -16.06
N ARG A 36 -4.14 -3.19 -16.07
CA ARG A 36 -3.26 -2.44 -16.98
C ARG A 36 -2.20 -1.64 -16.22
N LEU A 37 -1.10 -2.31 -15.88
CA LEU A 37 0.09 -1.67 -15.33
C LEU A 37 1.13 -1.32 -16.43
N SER A 38 0.73 -1.41 -17.71
CA SER A 38 1.60 -1.17 -18.87
C SER A 38 2.10 0.27 -18.99
N THR A 39 1.45 1.21 -18.32
CA THR A 39 1.97 2.55 -18.03
C THR A 39 2.88 2.47 -16.81
N ARG A 40 4.14 2.91 -16.97
CA ARG A 40 5.26 2.85 -15.99
C ARG A 40 4.96 3.35 -14.56
N SER A 41 3.78 3.92 -14.32
CA SER A 41 3.30 4.46 -13.06
C SER A 41 1.77 4.51 -13.02
N ILE A 42 1.19 4.30 -11.85
CA ILE A 42 -0.24 4.45 -11.53
C ILE A 42 -0.42 5.56 -10.50
N GLY A 43 -1.41 6.44 -10.72
CA GLY A 43 -1.86 7.38 -9.69
C GLY A 43 -2.60 6.62 -8.60
N LEU A 44 -2.18 6.77 -7.35
CA LEU A 44 -2.91 6.23 -6.23
C LEU A 44 -3.93 7.29 -5.83
N GLU A 45 -5.11 7.23 -6.43
CA GLU A 45 -6.15 8.26 -6.26
C GLU A 45 -7.29 7.76 -5.37
N GLY A 46 -7.94 8.70 -4.68
CA GLY A 46 -9.14 8.48 -3.88
C GLY A 46 -8.84 8.25 -2.40
N PRO A 47 -9.26 9.15 -1.48
CA PRO A 47 -9.05 8.98 -0.03
C PRO A 47 -9.72 7.73 0.54
N HIS A 48 -10.76 7.24 -0.12
CA HIS A 48 -11.57 6.12 0.34
C HIS A 48 -11.22 4.80 -0.36
N VAL A 49 -9.98 4.67 -0.80
CA VAL A 49 -9.47 3.51 -1.53
C VAL A 49 -8.31 2.91 -0.77
N LEU A 50 -8.27 1.58 -0.70
CA LEU A 50 -7.18 0.79 -0.18
C LEU A 50 -6.53 0.00 -1.32
N TRP A 51 -5.23 0.14 -1.47
CA TRP A 51 -4.44 -0.58 -2.45
C TRP A 51 -3.76 -1.75 -1.77
N LEU A 52 -3.86 -2.94 -2.37
CA LEU A 52 -3.22 -4.16 -1.88
C LEU A 52 -2.27 -4.70 -2.95
N VAL A 53 -1.03 -4.99 -2.56
CA VAL A 53 -0.11 -5.79 -3.36
C VAL A 53 -0.38 -7.26 -3.09
N LEU A 54 -0.83 -7.99 -4.12
CA LEU A 54 -1.07 -9.43 -4.05
C LEU A 54 0.19 -10.24 -4.34
N ASP A 55 1.01 -9.75 -5.27
CA ASP A 55 2.20 -10.44 -5.75
C ASP A 55 3.19 -9.43 -6.36
N GLY A 56 4.45 -9.83 -6.51
CA GLY A 56 5.53 -8.99 -6.99
C GLY A 56 5.84 -7.83 -6.04
N ALA A 57 6.21 -6.68 -6.58
CA ALA A 57 6.46 -5.48 -5.78
C ALA A 57 6.14 -4.20 -6.55
N MET A 58 5.91 -3.12 -5.81
CA MET A 58 5.64 -1.79 -6.36
C MET A 58 6.48 -0.74 -5.63
N ASP A 59 7.21 0.08 -6.37
CA ASP A 59 7.92 1.23 -5.79
C ASP A 59 6.95 2.41 -5.63
N LEU A 60 6.95 3.05 -4.46
CA LEU A 60 6.08 4.17 -4.12
C LEU A 60 6.83 5.49 -4.21
N PHE A 61 6.20 6.50 -4.79
CA PHE A 61 6.75 7.84 -4.96
C PHE A 61 5.77 8.91 -4.49
N ALA A 62 6.29 9.97 -3.87
CA ALA A 62 5.61 11.25 -3.77
C ALA A 62 6.04 12.13 -4.94
N VAL A 63 5.06 12.72 -5.63
CA VAL A 63 5.29 13.61 -6.78
C VAL A 63 4.57 14.92 -6.53
N GLY A 64 5.28 16.04 -6.74
CA GLY A 64 4.69 17.37 -6.62
C GLY A 64 3.58 17.63 -7.65
N THR A 65 2.52 18.35 -7.27
CA THR A 65 1.35 18.63 -8.15
C THR A 65 1.63 19.66 -9.25
N THR A 66 2.73 20.40 -9.18
CA THR A 66 3.18 21.31 -10.24
C THR A 66 4.03 20.53 -11.26
N ARG A 67 3.86 20.85 -12.55
CA ARG A 67 4.27 20.09 -13.75
C ARG A 67 5.78 19.75 -13.90
N ALA A 68 6.60 20.01 -12.88
CA ALA A 68 8.04 19.73 -12.80
C ALA A 68 8.47 19.16 -11.42
N GLY A 69 7.53 18.67 -10.61
CA GLY A 69 7.81 18.16 -9.26
C GLY A 69 8.80 17.00 -9.23
N HIS A 70 9.73 17.03 -8.28
CA HIS A 70 10.69 15.96 -8.05
C HIS A 70 9.97 14.67 -7.63
N TRP A 71 10.46 13.54 -8.13
CA TRP A 71 9.99 12.23 -7.72
C TRP A 71 10.77 11.79 -6.49
N HIS A 72 10.09 11.68 -5.35
CA HIS A 72 10.69 11.23 -4.11
C HIS A 72 10.31 9.77 -3.88
N HIS A 73 11.29 8.86 -3.97
CA HIS A 73 11.07 7.46 -3.65
C HIS A 73 10.82 7.31 -2.14
N LEU A 74 9.63 6.79 -1.78
CA LEU A 74 9.22 6.59 -0.40
C LEU A 74 9.55 5.18 0.10
N GLY A 75 9.58 4.19 -0.80
CA GLY A 75 9.85 2.82 -0.44
C GLY A 75 9.25 1.83 -1.43
N ARG A 76 9.48 0.54 -1.15
CA ARG A 76 8.97 -0.58 -1.94
C ARG A 76 7.89 -1.32 -1.17
N LEU A 77 6.75 -1.51 -1.80
CA LEU A 77 5.62 -2.28 -1.29
C LEU A 77 5.73 -3.72 -1.79
N THR A 78 5.59 -4.68 -0.89
CA THR A 78 5.67 -6.12 -1.14
C THR A 78 4.31 -6.77 -0.94
N PRO A 79 4.12 -8.05 -1.30
CA PRO A 79 2.84 -8.73 -1.12
C PRO A 79 2.36 -8.64 0.34
N GLY A 80 1.06 -8.47 0.54
CA GLY A 80 0.45 -8.24 1.86
C GLY A 80 0.48 -6.78 2.32
N THR A 81 1.18 -5.89 1.62
CA THR A 81 1.19 -4.46 1.96
C THR A 81 -0.13 -3.80 1.56
N LEU A 82 -0.73 -3.09 2.52
CA LEU A 82 -1.90 -2.22 2.31
C LEU A 82 -1.48 -0.75 2.32
N LEU A 83 -1.97 0.01 1.36
CA LEU A 83 -1.75 1.45 1.27
C LEU A 83 -3.08 2.17 1.09
N LEU A 84 -3.42 3.03 2.04
CA LEU A 84 -4.55 3.93 1.90
C LEU A 84 -4.24 4.97 0.83
N GLY A 85 -5.21 5.22 -0.06
CA GLY A 85 -5.12 6.29 -1.03
C GLY A 85 -4.90 7.64 -0.34
N PRO A 86 -4.04 8.50 -0.88
CA PRO A 86 -3.78 9.82 -0.33
C PRO A 86 -5.09 10.62 -0.27
N THR A 87 -5.26 11.37 0.82
CA THR A 87 -6.28 12.41 0.91
C THR A 87 -5.87 13.61 0.07
N GLU A 88 -6.84 14.34 -0.48
CA GLU A 88 -6.56 15.62 -1.12
C GLU A 88 -5.84 16.54 -0.13
N GLY A 89 -4.67 17.05 -0.52
CA GLY A 89 -3.79 17.83 0.35
C GLY A 89 -2.86 18.74 -0.46
N PRO A 90 -2.13 19.65 0.21
CA PRO A 90 -1.35 20.65 -0.48
C PRO A 90 -0.06 20.01 -1.04
N GLU A 91 -0.01 19.98 -2.35
CA GLU A 91 1.20 19.91 -3.19
C GLU A 91 1.82 18.56 -3.52
N HIS A 92 1.42 17.41 -2.93
CA HIS A 92 1.99 16.10 -3.30
C HIS A 92 0.92 15.03 -3.52
N THR A 93 1.04 14.30 -4.62
CA THR A 93 0.26 13.10 -4.91
C THR A 93 1.13 11.85 -4.81
N LEU A 94 0.52 10.70 -4.51
CA LEU A 94 1.22 9.42 -4.47
C LEU A 94 1.09 8.68 -5.79
N VAL A 95 2.23 8.17 -6.26
CA VAL A 95 2.34 7.42 -7.51
C VAL A 95 3.01 6.09 -7.21
N GLY A 96 2.38 5.00 -7.64
CA GLY A 96 2.96 3.66 -7.59
C GLY A 96 3.62 3.30 -8.92
N ARG A 97 4.80 2.68 -8.91
CA ARG A 97 5.44 2.08 -10.07
C ARG A 97 5.53 0.57 -9.88
N PRO A 98 4.59 -0.19 -10.44
CA PRO A 98 4.61 -1.64 -10.36
C PRO A 98 5.80 -2.22 -11.09
N LEU A 99 6.44 -3.23 -10.50
CA LEU A 99 7.48 -4.01 -11.16
C LEU A 99 6.87 -5.16 -11.95
N ASP A 100 7.69 -5.84 -12.74
CA ASP A 100 7.26 -7.03 -13.49
C ASP A 100 6.67 -8.09 -12.55
N GLY A 101 5.52 -8.63 -12.94
CA GLY A 101 4.76 -9.59 -12.13
C GLY A 101 3.96 -8.97 -10.98
N CYS A 102 3.96 -7.65 -10.79
CA CYS A 102 3.16 -7.00 -9.75
C CYS A 102 1.67 -7.18 -10.02
N ARG A 103 0.94 -7.65 -8.99
CA ARG A 103 -0.52 -7.78 -9.02
C ARG A 103 -1.12 -6.92 -7.92
N LEU A 104 -2.06 -6.07 -8.30
CA LEU A 104 -2.68 -5.09 -7.40
C LEU A 104 -4.20 -5.25 -7.34
N ARG A 105 -4.77 -4.98 -6.17
CA ARG A 105 -6.20 -4.76 -5.97
C ARG A 105 -6.46 -3.33 -5.55
N ARG A 106 -7.52 -2.74 -6.10
CA ARG A 106 -8.10 -1.48 -5.66
C ARG A 106 -9.39 -1.78 -4.91
N ILE A 107 -9.38 -1.60 -3.60
CA ILE A 107 -10.48 -1.94 -2.69
C ILE A 107 -11.10 -0.65 -2.19
N GLU A 108 -12.37 -0.42 -2.48
CA GLU A 108 -13.07 0.73 -1.87
C GLU A 108 -13.29 0.46 -0.38
N LEU A 109 -13.13 1.47 0.48
CA LEU A 109 -13.25 1.28 1.94
C LEU A 109 -14.63 0.74 2.36
N HIS A 110 -15.70 1.06 1.61
CA HIS A 110 -17.03 0.54 1.87
C HIS A 110 -17.18 -0.96 1.59
N ALA A 111 -16.23 -1.57 0.88
CA ALA A 111 -16.19 -2.99 0.61
C ALA A 111 -15.49 -3.78 1.74
N LEU A 112 -14.92 -3.10 2.74
CA LEU A 112 -14.33 -3.74 3.89
C LEU A 112 -15.42 -4.30 4.82
N PRO A 113 -15.20 -5.47 5.44
CA PRO A 113 -16.08 -5.98 6.49
C PRO A 113 -16.19 -4.99 7.65
N ALA A 114 -17.38 -4.85 8.21
CA ALA A 114 -17.55 -4.15 9.47
C ALA A 114 -16.82 -4.90 10.60
N PRO A 115 -16.23 -4.19 11.57
CA PRO A 115 -15.53 -4.80 12.70
C PRO A 115 -16.45 -5.62 13.61
#